data_AF-A0A7V0Z8K2-F1
#
_entry.id   AF-A0A7V0Z8K2-F1
#
_cell.length_a   1.000
_cell.length_b   1.000
_cell.length_c   1.000
_cell.angle_alpha   90.00
_cell.angle_beta   90.00
_cell.angle_gamma   90.00
#
_symmetry.space_group_name_H-M   'P 1'
#
loop_
_entity.id
_entity.type
_entity.pdbx_description
1 polymer ?
#
loop_
_entity_poly.entity_id
_entity_poly.type
_entity_poly.pdbx_seq_one_letter_code
_entity_poly.pdbx_strand_id
1 'polypeptide(L)' 'MFITGGAGFVGSHLADRLLGRGDKVLVIDNYPTARRDNLTPQENLSIVDADLVNRTFEHFAPEVVVHAASSDMVPR' A
#
# COMPACT_ATOMS: atom_id res chain seq x y z
N MET A 1 -2.80 -6.04 -6.98
CA MET A 1 -3.12 -6.22 -5.55
C MET A 1 -3.31 -4.86 -4.90
N PHE A 2 -4.31 -4.74 -4.04
CA PHE A 2 -4.63 -3.50 -3.33
C PHE A 2 -4.29 -3.65 -1.84
N ILE A 3 -3.44 -2.77 -1.29
CA ILE A 3 -2.94 -2.86 0.08
C ILE A 3 -3.33 -1.59 0.84
N THR A 4 -4.09 -1.71 1.92
CA THR A 4 -4.32 -0.57 2.84
C THR A 4 -3.30 -0.61 3.98
N GLY A 5 -2.81 0.55 4.43
CA GLY A 5 -1.71 0.63 5.40
C GLY A 5 -0.36 0.20 4.81
N GLY A 6 -0.23 0.28 3.47
CA GLY A 6 0.92 -0.27 2.74
C GLY A 6 2.21 0.52 2.95
N ALA A 7 2.17 1.73 3.50
CA ALA A 7 3.37 2.48 3.86
C ALA A 7 3.83 2.19 5.32
N GLY A 8 3.08 1.39 6.07
CA GLY A 8 3.49 0.86 7.38
C GLY A 8 4.52 -0.28 7.31
N PHE A 9 5.02 -0.75 8.45
CA PHE A 9 6.10 -1.75 8.53
C PHE A 9 5.77 -3.05 7.77
N VAL A 10 4.67 -3.71 8.08
CA VAL A 10 4.28 -4.97 7.39
C VAL A 10 3.85 -4.71 5.95
N GLY A 11 3.10 -3.63 5.73
CA GLY A 11 2.57 -3.24 4.43
C GLY A 11 3.67 -3.00 3.40
N SER A 12 4.76 -2.34 3.78
CA SER A 12 5.83 -1.99 2.84
C SER A 12 6.65 -3.20 2.41
N HIS A 13 6.97 -4.10 3.34
CA HIS A 13 7.68 -5.35 3.02
C HIS A 13 6.83 -6.27 2.13
N LEU A 14 5.52 -6.31 2.35
CA LEU A 14 4.61 -7.04 1.47
C LEU A 14 4.58 -6.40 0.08
N ALA A 15 4.48 -5.08 -0.02
CA ALA A 15 4.52 -4.36 -1.29
C ALA A 15 5.82 -4.66 -2.05
N ASP A 16 6.98 -4.55 -1.41
CA ASP A 16 8.29 -4.86 -2.01
C ASP A 16 8.35 -6.29 -2.54
N ARG A 17 7.85 -7.27 -1.76
CA ARG A 17 7.84 -8.69 -2.14
C ARG A 17 7.00 -8.94 -3.40
N LEU A 18 5.84 -8.29 -3.50
CA LEU A 18 4.91 -8.41 -4.61
C LEU A 18 5.42 -7.70 -5.87
N LEU A 19 5.95 -6.48 -5.71
CA LEU A 19 6.59 -5.73 -6.78
C LEU A 19 7.77 -6.51 -7.36
N GLY A 20 8.61 -7.11 -6.51
CA GLY A 20 9.73 -7.97 -6.93
C GLY A 20 9.33 -9.27 -7.63
N ARG A 21 8.06 -9.68 -7.54
CA ARG A 21 7.48 -10.78 -8.32
C ARG A 21 6.92 -10.33 -9.67
N GLY A 22 6.88 -9.02 -9.93
CA GLY A 22 6.29 -8.42 -11.12
C GLY A 22 4.79 -8.13 -10.99
N ASP A 23 4.21 -8.24 -9.79
CA ASP A 23 2.80 -7.91 -9.59
C ASP A 23 2.57 -6.40 -9.66
N LYS A 24 1.39 -6.00 -10.13
CA LYS A 24 0.92 -4.61 -10.01
C LYS A 24 0.37 -4.38 -8.61
N VAL A 25 0.93 -3.40 -7.89
CA VAL A 25 0.56 -3.10 -6.51
C VAL A 25 0.05 -1.67 -6.40
N LEU A 26 -1.07 -1.52 -5.71
CA LEU A 26 -1.63 -0.23 -5.35
C LEU A 26 -1.75 -0.16 -3.83
N VAL A 27 -1.10 0.83 -3.25
CA VAL A 27 -1.10 1.11 -1.82
C VAL A 27 -2.04 2.27 -1.51
N ILE A 28 -2.83 2.10 -0.45
CA ILE A 28 -3.56 3.18 0.21
C ILE A 28 -2.98 3.37 1.61
N ASP A 29 -2.65 4.60 1.96
CA ASP A 29 -2.19 4.95 3.30
C ASP A 29 -2.54 6.40 3.63
N ASN A 30 -2.88 6.68 4.88
CA ASN A 30 -3.18 8.02 5.39
C ASN A 30 -2.00 8.67 6.14
N TYR A 31 -0.85 8.00 6.21
CA TYR A 31 0.40 8.48 6.81
C TYR A 31 0.35 8.99 8.27
N PRO A 32 -0.53 8.52 9.18
CA PRO A 32 -0.53 9.00 10.56
C PRO A 32 0.75 8.62 11.30
N THR A 33 1.34 7.46 10.96
CA THR A 33 2.59 6.93 11.54
C THR A 33 3.59 6.42 10.49
N ALA A 34 3.14 6.23 9.24
CA ALA A 34 3.95 5.75 8.14
C ALA A 34 4.87 6.85 7.57
N ARG A 35 6.02 6.45 7.03
CA ARG A 35 6.93 7.34 6.28
C ARG A 35 6.82 7.01 4.80
N ARG A 36 6.72 8.05 3.96
CA ARG A 36 6.72 7.90 2.49
C ARG A 36 7.93 7.11 1.99
N ASP A 37 9.06 7.28 2.65
CA ASP A 37 10.33 6.59 2.34
C ASP A 37 10.29 5.07 2.60
N ASN A 38 9.23 4.54 3.21
CA ASN A 38 9.07 3.09 3.38
C ASN A 38 8.75 2.38 2.07
N LEU A 39 8.28 3.09 1.05
CA LEU A 39 8.00 2.53 -0.27
C LEU A 39 8.94 3.16 -1.29
N THR A 40 9.72 2.33 -1.98
CA THR A 40 10.56 2.80 -3.08
C THR A 40 9.69 2.94 -4.33
N PRO A 41 9.69 4.09 -5.03
CA PRO A 41 8.94 4.26 -6.26
C PRO A 41 9.34 3.20 -7.30
N GLN A 42 8.35 2.52 -7.87
CA GLN A 42 8.52 1.55 -8.96
C GLN A 42 7.41 1.72 -10.00
N GLU A 43 7.66 1.32 -11.24
CA GLU A 43 6.70 1.48 -12.36
C GLU A 43 5.35 0.79 -12.10
N ASN A 44 5.37 -0.34 -11.40
CA ASN A 44 4.21 -1.14 -11.02
C ASN A 44 3.64 -0.79 -9.64
N LEU A 45 4.12 0.28 -8.99
CA LEU A 45 3.62 0.78 -7.71
C LEU A 45 2.79 2.04 -7.93
N SER A 46 1.59 2.06 -7.35
CA SER A 46 0.77 3.27 -7.22
C SER A 46 0.46 3.51 -5.74
N ILE A 47 0.46 4.77 -5.31
CA ILE A 47 0.13 5.14 -3.93
C ILE A 47 -0.97 6.21 -3.97
N VAL A 48 -2.04 6.01 -3.21
CA VAL A 48 -3.15 6.96 -3.11
C VAL A 48 -3.53 7.20 -1.66
N ASP A 49 -4.15 8.36 -1.40
CA ASP A 49 -4.66 8.71 -0.08
C ASP A 49 -5.91 7.89 0.28
N ALA A 50 -6.15 7.67 1.56
CA ALA A 50 -7.33 6.98 2.07
C ALA A 50 -8.65 7.68 1.69
N ASP A 51 -8.64 9.01 1.53
CA ASP A 51 -9.80 9.76 1.05
C ASP A 51 -10.20 9.42 -0.40
N LEU A 52 -9.33 8.69 -1.13
CA LEU A 52 -9.55 8.30 -2.52
C LEU A 52 -10.05 6.86 -2.68
N VAL A 53 -10.17 6.08 -1.60
CA VAL A 53 -10.50 4.64 -1.62
C VAL A 53 -11.63 4.30 -2.60
N ASN A 54 -12.80 4.96 -2.48
CA ASN A 54 -13.96 4.63 -3.32
C ASN A 54 -13.68 4.85 -4.81
N ARG A 55 -13.07 5.97 -5.18
CA ARG A 55 -12.67 6.27 -6.56
C ARG A 55 -11.64 5.28 -7.08
N THR A 56 -10.73 4.86 -6.19
CA THR A 56 -9.67 3.94 -6.52
C THR A 56 -10.18 2.53 -6.78
N PHE A 57 -11.17 2.05 -6.02
CA PHE A 57 -11.80 0.76 -6.28
C PHE A 57 -12.47 0.70 -7.66
N GLU A 58 -13.13 1.78 -8.08
CA GLU A 58 -13.78 1.86 -9.41
C GLU A 58 -12.77 1.78 -10.57
N HIS A 59 -11.60 2.41 -10.42
CA HIS A 59 -10.61 2.49 -11.52
C HIS A 59 -9.61 1.34 -11.52
N PHE A 60 -9.21 0.87 -10.35
CA PHE A 60 -8.20 -0.18 -10.23
C PHE A 60 -8.80 -1.59 -10.26
N ALA A 61 -10.09 -1.74 -9.89
CA ALA A 61 -10.83 -3.00 -9.87
C ALA A 61 -10.00 -4.19 -9.34
N PRO A 62 -9.53 -4.14 -8.07
CA PRO A 62 -8.62 -5.16 -7.56
C PRO A 62 -9.29 -6.52 -7.42
N GLU A 63 -8.65 -7.57 -7.93
CA GLU A 63 -9.05 -8.97 -7.69
C GLU A 63 -8.76 -9.43 -6.25
N VAL A 64 -7.79 -8.81 -5.58
CA VAL A 64 -7.38 -9.14 -4.21
C VAL A 64 -7.06 -7.86 -3.42
N VAL A 65 -7.63 -7.80 -2.20
CA VAL A 65 -7.40 -6.75 -1.19
C VAL A 65 -6.65 -7.34 0.01
N VAL A 66 -5.57 -6.69 0.42
CA VAL A 66 -4.84 -6.98 1.64
C VAL A 66 -5.00 -5.80 2.61
N HIS A 67 -5.61 -6.06 3.77
CA HIS A 67 -5.76 -5.07 4.81
C HIS A 67 -4.61 -5.18 5.82
N ALA A 68 -3.60 -4.30 5.70
CA ALA A 68 -2.43 -4.25 6.57
C ALA A 68 -2.38 -2.96 7.42
N ALA A 69 -3.48 -2.20 7.47
CA ALA A 69 -3.59 -1.00 8.29
C ALA A 69 -3.80 -1.42 9.75
N SER A 70 -2.95 -0.92 10.64
CA SER A 70 -3.12 -1.01 12.09
C SER A 70 -2.71 0.31 12.72
N SER A 71 -3.36 0.68 13.83
CA SER A 71 -2.99 1.86 14.64
C SER A 71 -1.72 1.64 15.46
N ASP A 72 -1.26 0.39 15.59
CA ASP A 72 -0.11 0.04 16.42
C ASP A 72 1.20 0.30 15.66
N MET A 73 2.01 1.22 16.17
CA MET A 73 3.34 1.50 15.64
C MET A 73 4.30 0.38 16.04
N VAL A 74 4.74 -0.43 15.08
CA VAL A 74 5.88 -1.33 15.27
C VAL A 74 7.15 -0.53 14.96
N PRO A 75 8.00 -0.19 15.95
CA PRO A 75 9.26 0.49 15.69
C PRO A 75 10.19 -0.42 14.87
N ARG A 76 10.99 0.20 14.00
CA ARG A 76 12.05 -0.49 13.24
C ARG A 76 13.17 -0.97 14.15
#